data_AF-A0A928S5E6-F1
#
_entry.id   AF-A0A928S5E6-F1
#
_cell.length_a   1.000
_cell.length_b   1.000
_cell.length_c   1.000
_cell.angle_alpha   90.00
_cell.angle_beta   90.00
_cell.angle_gamma   90.00
#
_symmetry.space_group_name_H-M   'P 1'
#
loop_
_entity.id
_entity.type
_entity.pdbx_description
1 polymer ?
#
loop_
_entity_poly.entity_id
_entity_poly.type
_entity_poly.pdbx_seq_one_letter_code
_entity_poly.pdbx_strand_id
1 'polypeptide(L)'
;MSDSSVLQRYAPKIAAGLGGQSVVTEIDAPDDLGAFGWLRGVKDFSRMLELRRKDGSILAVGYGYLDHAEFNPSEGITLSVAGRKIRIKGRNLNAEVRPTVRLFEGITRHRVPWIQEADRAVGIAAEERDTVIDVIEW
;
A
#
# COMPACT_ATOMS: atom_id res chain seq x y z
N MET A 1 -46.70 -4.73 -20.41
CA MET A 1 -45.41 -4.40 -19.79
C MET A 1 -44.67 -5.73 -19.64
N SER A 2 -43.91 -6.16 -20.65
CA SER A 2 -43.29 -7.49 -20.67
C SER A 2 -41.94 -7.48 -19.96
N ASP A 3 -41.76 -8.44 -19.04
CA ASP A 3 -40.61 -8.67 -18.13
C ASP A 3 -39.23 -8.86 -18.79
N SER A 4 -39.14 -8.76 -20.12
CA SER A 4 -37.91 -8.94 -20.88
C SER A 4 -36.91 -7.77 -20.78
N SER A 5 -37.33 -6.59 -20.31
CA SER A 5 -36.46 -5.40 -20.26
C SER A 5 -35.57 -5.32 -19.02
N VAL A 6 -35.84 -6.09 -17.97
CA VAL A 6 -35.09 -6.04 -16.70
C VAL A 6 -33.87 -6.96 -16.74
N LEU A 7 -33.98 -8.11 -17.40
CA LEU A 7 -32.88 -9.09 -17.56
C LEU A 7 -31.77 -8.59 -18.49
N GLN A 8 -32.02 -7.61 -19.37
CA GLN A 8 -30.99 -6.99 -20.20
C GLN A 8 -30.08 -6.02 -19.43
N ARG A 9 -30.45 -5.57 -18.22
CA ARG A 9 -29.60 -4.68 -17.40
C ARG A 9 -28.54 -5.41 -16.57
N TYR A 10 -28.61 -6.73 -16.46
CA TYR A 10 -27.72 -7.53 -15.59
C TYR A 10 -26.91 -8.62 -16.32
N ALA A 11 -26.90 -8.65 -17.65
CA ALA A 11 -26.02 -9.54 -18.39
C ALA A 11 -24.63 -8.88 -18.57
N PRO A 12 -23.54 -9.38 -17.94
CA PRO A 12 -22.20 -9.01 -18.36
C PRO A 12 -22.02 -9.51 -19.79
N LYS A 13 -21.61 -8.62 -20.70
CA LYS A 13 -21.22 -8.99 -22.07
C LYS A 13 -20.05 -9.97 -22.01
N ILE A 14 -20.37 -11.26 -22.00
CA ILE A 14 -19.42 -12.34 -22.25
C ILE A 14 -19.65 -12.81 -23.69
N ALA A 15 -18.53 -12.92 -24.41
CA ALA A 15 -18.32 -13.39 -25.78
C ALA A 15 -18.53 -12.33 -26.88
N ALA A 16 -17.62 -12.11 -27.84
CA ALA A 16 -16.41 -12.83 -28.21
C ALA A 16 -15.48 -11.92 -29.02
N GLY A 17 -14.18 -12.02 -28.75
CA GLY A 17 -13.10 -11.39 -29.50
C GLY A 17 -11.78 -11.93 -28.99
N LEU A 18 -11.29 -12.99 -29.62
CA LEU A 18 -9.98 -13.60 -29.36
C LEU A 18 -8.90 -12.52 -29.45
N GLY A 19 -8.20 -12.27 -28.35
CA GLY A 19 -7.10 -11.28 -28.27
C GLY A 19 -7.23 -10.21 -27.18
N GLY A 20 -8.22 -10.28 -26.30
CA GLY A 20 -8.36 -9.35 -25.18
C GLY A 20 -7.23 -9.51 -24.17
N GLN A 21 -6.19 -8.67 -24.28
CA GLN A 21 -5.45 -8.23 -23.12
C GLN A 21 -6.48 -7.87 -22.06
N SER A 22 -6.45 -8.56 -20.93
CA SER A 22 -7.16 -8.14 -19.73
C SER A 22 -6.73 -6.69 -19.46
N VAL A 23 -7.61 -5.74 -19.81
CA VAL A 23 -7.53 -4.38 -19.32
C VAL A 23 -7.82 -4.52 -17.83
N VAL A 24 -6.77 -4.78 -17.06
CA VAL A 24 -6.80 -4.53 -15.62
C VAL A 24 -7.07 -3.05 -15.55
N THR A 25 -8.32 -2.68 -15.29
CA THR A 25 -8.71 -1.28 -15.12
C THR A 25 -7.77 -0.70 -14.07
N GLU A 26 -6.95 0.30 -14.41
CA GLU A 26 -6.06 1.06 -13.51
C GLU A 26 -6.78 1.65 -12.27
N ILE A 27 -8.09 1.48 -12.20
CA ILE A 27 -9.00 1.92 -11.15
C ILE A 27 -8.76 1.15 -9.84
N ASP A 28 -8.27 -0.09 -9.87
CA ASP A 28 -8.09 -0.93 -8.67
C ASP A 28 -6.64 -1.06 -8.18
N ALA A 29 -5.67 -0.48 -8.88
CA ALA A 29 -4.28 -0.50 -8.44
C ALA A 29 -4.04 0.57 -7.36
N PRO A 30 -3.33 0.23 -6.25
CA PRO A 30 -2.86 1.24 -5.31
C PRO A 30 -1.98 2.28 -6.03
N ASP A 31 -2.05 3.54 -5.61
CA ASP A 31 -1.07 4.54 -6.04
C ASP A 31 0.31 4.13 -5.54
N ASP A 32 1.30 4.20 -6.42
CA ASP A 32 2.70 4.05 -6.06
C ASP A 32 3.28 5.41 -5.64
N LEU A 33 3.72 5.51 -4.39
CA LEU A 33 4.35 6.72 -3.83
C LEU A 33 5.86 6.48 -3.60
N GLY A 34 6.45 5.54 -4.32
CA GLY A 34 7.86 5.14 -4.25
C GLY A 34 8.16 4.25 -3.04
N ALA A 35 8.04 4.80 -1.84
CA ALA A 35 8.32 4.09 -0.59
C ALA A 35 7.18 3.18 -0.12
N PHE A 36 5.95 3.47 -0.53
CA PHE A 36 4.77 2.73 -0.11
C PHE A 36 3.61 2.89 -1.11
N GLY A 37 2.68 1.94 -1.06
CA GLY A 37 1.44 1.98 -1.83
C GLY A 37 0.34 2.75 -1.10
N TRP A 38 -0.63 3.27 -1.84
CA TRP A 38 -1.79 3.95 -1.25
C TRP A 38 -3.12 3.59 -1.90
N LEU A 39 -4.06 3.06 -1.12
CA LEU A 39 -5.43 2.80 -1.57
C LEU A 39 -6.24 4.10 -1.70
N ARG A 40 -6.86 4.30 -2.87
CA ARG A 40 -7.83 5.40 -3.12
C ARG A 40 -9.17 5.07 -2.45
N GLY A 41 -10.11 6.03 -2.41
CA GLY A 41 -11.50 5.79 -2.00
C GLY A 41 -11.74 5.50 -0.51
N VAL A 42 -12.64 6.23 0.17
CA VAL A 42 -12.83 6.15 1.64
C VAL A 42 -13.24 4.77 2.20
N LYS A 43 -13.69 3.83 1.36
CA LYS A 43 -14.13 2.49 1.79
C LYS A 43 -13.06 1.41 1.66
N ASP A 44 -11.95 1.69 0.97
CA ASP A 44 -10.95 0.66 0.68
C ASP A 44 -9.95 0.53 1.83
N PHE A 45 -9.67 -0.71 2.22
CA PHE A 45 -8.67 -1.02 3.23
C PHE A 45 -7.94 -2.31 2.86
N SER A 46 -6.65 -2.35 3.14
CA SER A 46 -5.86 -3.55 2.96
C SER A 46 -6.06 -4.49 4.13
N ARG A 47 -6.14 -5.79 3.85
CA ARG A 47 -6.15 -6.84 4.89
C ARG A 47 -4.74 -7.20 5.35
N MET A 48 -3.76 -7.03 4.47
CA MET A 48 -2.36 -7.35 4.69
C MET A 48 -1.48 -6.12 4.44
N LEU A 49 -0.39 -6.00 5.18
CA LEU A 49 0.69 -5.07 4.92
C LEU A 49 1.90 -5.86 4.44
N GLU A 50 2.30 -5.65 3.19
CA GLU A 50 3.57 -6.20 2.68
C GLU A 50 4.75 -5.31 3.07
N LEU A 51 5.82 -5.95 3.52
CA LEU A 51 7.10 -5.34 3.89
C LEU A 51 8.15 -5.92 2.97
N ARG A 52 8.67 -5.09 2.06
CA ARG A 52 9.55 -5.51 0.98
C ARG A 52 10.97 -5.01 1.24
N ARG A 53 11.90 -5.93 1.50
CA ARG A 53 13.33 -5.60 1.64
C ARG A 53 13.99 -5.48 0.28
N LYS A 54 15.07 -4.71 0.20
CA LYS A 54 15.88 -4.57 -1.02
C LYS A 54 16.64 -5.84 -1.41
N ASP A 55 16.75 -6.81 -0.49
CA ASP A 55 17.28 -8.15 -0.78
C ASP A 55 16.27 -9.07 -1.51
N GLY A 56 15.06 -8.57 -1.77
CA GLY A 56 13.98 -9.31 -2.42
C GLY A 56 13.09 -10.11 -1.46
N SER A 57 13.40 -10.14 -0.17
CA SER A 57 12.56 -10.78 0.84
C SER A 57 11.29 -9.96 1.06
N ILE A 58 10.16 -10.65 1.15
CA ILE A 58 8.86 -10.04 1.42
C ILE A 58 8.22 -10.72 2.62
N LEU A 59 7.79 -9.94 3.59
CA LEU A 59 6.95 -10.38 4.70
C LEU A 59 5.59 -9.70 4.59
N ALA A 60 4.50 -10.47 4.55
CA ALA A 60 3.15 -9.92 4.65
C ALA A 60 2.59 -10.17 6.07
N VAL A 61 2.12 -9.12 6.73
CA VAL A 61 1.50 -9.21 8.05
C VAL A 61 0.04 -8.76 7.99
N GLY A 62 -0.82 -9.41 8.77
CA GLY A 62 -2.25 -9.08 8.79
C GLY A 62 -2.51 -7.81 9.59
N TYR A 63 -3.20 -6.84 8.99
CA TYR A 63 -3.66 -5.63 9.71
C TYR A 63 -4.59 -5.97 10.88
N GLY A 64 -5.35 -7.06 10.77
CA GLY A 64 -6.20 -7.55 11.87
C GLY A 64 -5.44 -8.04 13.12
N TYR A 65 -4.11 -8.17 13.03
CA TYR A 65 -3.24 -8.53 14.16
C TYR A 65 -2.29 -7.40 14.56
N LEU A 66 -2.44 -6.20 13.99
CA LEU A 66 -1.66 -5.02 14.38
C LEU A 66 -2.18 -4.52 15.73
N ASP A 67 -1.42 -4.75 16.79
CA ASP A 67 -1.79 -4.34 18.14
C ASP A 67 -1.66 -2.82 18.29
N HIS A 68 -0.53 -2.28 17.85
CA HIS A 68 -0.27 -0.84 17.83
C HIS A 68 0.85 -0.50 16.83
N ALA A 69 0.85 0.76 16.41
CA ALA A 69 1.93 1.39 15.68
C ALA A 69 2.40 2.64 16.43
N GLU A 70 3.71 2.85 16.50
CA GLU A 70 4.33 3.99 17.15
C GLU A 70 5.24 4.72 16.16
N PHE A 71 5.19 6.05 16.15
CA PHE A 71 6.14 6.87 15.42
C PHE A 71 6.99 7.66 16.41
N ASN A 72 8.31 7.52 16.28
CA ASN A 72 9.30 8.31 16.98
C ASN A 72 10.20 9.00 15.94
N PRO A 73 10.33 10.34 15.95
CA PRO A 73 11.11 11.06 14.94
C PRO A 73 12.59 10.65 14.84
N SER A 74 13.17 10.11 15.91
CA SER A 74 14.57 9.67 15.97
C SER A 74 14.76 8.20 15.60
N GLU A 75 13.74 7.36 15.79
CA GLU A 75 13.84 5.89 15.64
C GLU A 75 13.07 5.36 14.43
N GLY A 76 12.07 6.10 13.95
CA GLY A 76 11.17 5.71 12.85
C GLY A 76 9.84 5.14 13.33
N ILE A 77 9.28 4.20 12.56
CA ILE A 77 7.98 3.56 12.85
C ILE A 77 8.22 2.17 13.44
N THR A 78 7.57 1.87 14.56
CA THR A 78 7.52 0.53 15.15
C THR A 78 6.11 -0.03 15.00
N LEU A 79 6.01 -1.27 14.51
CA LEU A 79 4.76 -2.04 14.46
C LEU A 79 4.85 -3.21 15.43
N SER A 80 3.85 -3.38 16.29
CA SER A 80 3.64 -4.61 17.06
C SER A 80 2.54 -5.43 16.40
N VAL A 81 2.88 -6.58 15.85
CA VAL A 81 1.94 -7.44 15.11
C VAL A 81 2.05 -8.88 15.58
N ALA A 82 0.96 -9.45 16.13
CA ALA A 82 0.92 -10.83 16.63
C ALA A 82 2.12 -11.18 17.54
N GLY A 83 2.47 -10.29 18.48
CA GLY A 83 3.60 -10.47 19.39
C GLY A 83 5.00 -10.30 18.76
N ARG A 84 5.08 -9.88 17.49
CA ARG A 84 6.34 -9.57 16.81
C ARG A 84 6.53 -8.06 16.69
N LYS A 85 7.78 -7.61 16.84
CA LYS A 85 8.16 -6.21 16.65
C LYS A 85 8.81 -6.02 15.29
N ILE A 86 8.29 -5.11 14.49
CA ILE A 86 8.84 -4.71 13.19
C ILE A 86 9.25 -3.25 13.28
N ARG A 87 10.46 -2.91 12.81
CA ARG A 87 10.97 -1.53 12.79
C ARG A 87 11.16 -1.06 11.35
N ILE A 88 10.67 0.13 11.05
CA ILE A 88 10.79 0.79 9.75
C ILE A 88 11.57 2.08 10.00
N LYS A 89 12.79 2.14 9.46
CA LYS A 89 13.71 3.28 9.57
C LYS A 89 13.83 3.98 8.23
N GLY A 90 14.01 5.29 8.28
CA GLY A 90 14.04 6.09 7.07
C GLY A 90 13.87 7.57 7.35
N ARG A 91 13.63 8.32 6.27
CA ARG A 91 13.43 9.77 6.28
C ARG A 91 11.98 10.10 5.92
N ASN A 92 11.46 11.19 6.49
CA ASN A 92 10.13 11.71 6.18
C ASN A 92 8.99 10.69 6.37
N LEU A 93 9.12 9.76 7.33
CA LEU A 93 8.16 8.66 7.56
C LEU A 93 6.79 9.11 8.07
N ASN A 94 6.69 10.33 8.60
CA ASN A 94 5.42 10.95 8.99
C ASN A 94 5.21 12.31 8.30
N ALA A 95 5.98 12.58 7.25
CA ALA A 95 5.80 13.76 6.42
C ALA A 95 4.63 13.57 5.46
N GLU A 96 4.12 14.69 4.96
CA GLU A 96 3.08 14.70 3.95
C GLU A 96 3.68 14.55 2.56
N VAL A 97 3.37 13.44 1.88
CA VAL A 97 3.87 13.15 0.52
C VAL A 97 2.99 13.86 -0.53
N ARG A 98 1.70 13.99 -0.22
CA ARG A 98 0.71 14.81 -0.94
C ARG A 98 -0.41 15.18 0.04
N PRO A 99 -1.30 16.13 -0.29
CA PRO A 99 -2.35 16.57 0.64
C PRO A 99 -3.08 15.40 1.29
N THR A 100 -3.10 15.38 2.63
CA THR A 100 -3.74 14.34 3.46
C THR A 100 -3.15 12.93 3.41
N VAL A 101 -1.97 12.74 2.80
CA VAL A 101 -1.33 11.42 2.67
C VAL A 101 0.01 11.39 3.39
N ARG A 102 0.06 10.55 4.43
CA ARG A 102 1.23 10.27 5.26
C ARG A 102 1.33 8.78 5.47
N LEU A 103 2.56 8.24 5.48
CA LEU A 103 2.79 6.81 5.65
C LEU A 103 2.24 6.31 6.99
N PHE A 104 2.63 6.93 8.11
CA PHE A 104 2.19 6.50 9.44
C PHE A 104 0.66 6.51 9.58
N GLU A 105 -0.01 7.59 9.16
CA GLU A 105 -1.47 7.67 9.15
C GLU A 105 -2.08 6.59 8.25
N GLY A 106 -1.51 6.38 7.07
CA GLY A 106 -1.91 5.33 6.15
C GLY A 106 -1.85 3.93 6.76
N ILE A 107 -0.80 3.62 7.52
CA ILE A 107 -0.66 2.36 8.25
C ILE A 107 -1.81 2.23 9.26
N THR A 108 -2.03 3.24 10.10
CA THR A 108 -3.07 3.20 11.15
C THR A 108 -4.49 3.12 10.60
N ARG A 109 -4.71 3.57 9.35
CA ARG A 109 -6.00 3.51 8.65
C ARG A 109 -6.12 2.35 7.67
N HIS A 110 -5.13 1.45 7.64
CA HIS A 110 -5.05 0.28 6.76
C HIS A 110 -5.13 0.66 5.26
N ARG A 111 -4.58 1.81 4.89
CA ARG A 111 -4.58 2.35 3.52
C ARG A 111 -3.34 1.96 2.73
N VAL A 112 -2.35 1.38 3.40
CA VAL A 112 -1.04 1.06 2.84
C VAL A 112 -0.97 -0.46 2.59
N PRO A 113 -1.06 -0.93 1.34
CA PRO A 113 -0.97 -2.36 1.05
C PRO A 113 0.47 -2.88 1.09
N TRP A 114 1.46 -2.01 0.86
CA TRP A 114 2.87 -2.38 0.87
C TRP A 114 3.77 -1.20 1.25
N ILE A 115 4.93 -1.51 1.82
CA ILE A 115 6.05 -0.62 2.14
C ILE A 115 7.33 -1.27 1.62
N GLN A 116 8.24 -0.49 1.05
CA GLN A 116 9.43 -1.01 0.39
C GLN A 116 10.68 -0.23 0.78
N GLU A 117 11.76 -0.97 1.11
CA GLU A 117 13.10 -0.41 1.24
C GLU A 117 13.58 0.19 -0.08
N ALA A 118 14.17 1.36 0.00
CA ALA A 118 14.89 1.96 -1.12
C ALA A 118 16.14 1.13 -1.44
N ASP A 119 16.35 0.90 -2.73
CA ASP A 119 17.66 0.45 -3.20
C ASP A 119 18.67 1.62 -3.19
N ARG A 120 19.92 1.33 -3.52
CA ARG A 120 20.98 2.34 -3.52
C ARG A 120 20.72 3.48 -4.51
N ALA A 121 20.14 3.18 -5.68
CA ALA A 121 19.90 4.18 -6.70
C ALA A 121 18.77 5.13 -6.28
N VAL A 122 17.67 4.58 -5.77
CA VAL A 122 16.53 5.33 -5.22
C VAL A 122 16.99 6.19 -4.05
N GLY A 123 17.78 5.64 -3.13
CA GLY A 123 18.28 6.37 -1.97
C GLY A 123 19.15 7.59 -2.32
N ILE A 124 19.93 7.51 -3.41
CA ILE A 124 20.77 8.61 -3.90
C ILE A 124 19.95 9.64 -4.68
N ALA A 125 18.96 9.20 -5.45
CA ALA A 125 18.13 10.07 -6.29
C ALA A 125 17.04 10.82 -5.49
N ALA A 126 16.68 10.33 -4.31
CA ALA A 126 15.63 10.90 -3.48
C ALA A 126 15.94 12.35 -3.05
N GLU A 127 14.95 13.23 -3.23
CA GLU A 127 15.02 14.62 -2.78
C GLU A 127 14.88 14.72 -1.26
N GLU A 128 15.20 15.89 -0.70
CA GLU A 128 15.19 16.12 0.76
C GLU A 128 13.82 15.83 1.40
N ARG A 129 12.73 16.05 0.65
CA ARG A 129 11.35 15.89 1.13
C ARG A 129 10.74 14.53 0.82
N ASP A 130 11.43 13.68 0.09
CA ASP A 130 10.90 12.37 -0.28
C ASP A 130 10.84 11.46 0.95
N THR A 131 9.75 10.70 1.06
CA THR A 131 9.68 9.59 2.01
C THR A 131 10.57 8.46 1.50
N VAL A 132 11.55 8.06 2.30
CA VAL A 132 12.51 7.01 1.96
C VAL A 132 12.55 6.01 3.10
N ILE A 133 12.41 4.72 2.78
CA ILE A 133 12.61 3.63 3.75
C ILE A 133 14.02 3.08 3.56
N ASP A 134 14.89 3.26 4.54
CA ASP A 134 16.28 2.79 4.44
C ASP A 134 16.38 1.31 4.82
N VAL A 135 15.63 0.91 5.86
CA VAL A 135 15.68 -0.42 6.47
C VAL A 135 14.31 -0.81 7.06
N ILE A 136 13.93 -2.07 6.88
CA ILE A 136 12.83 -2.75 7.55
C ILE A 136 13.37 -3.97 8.31
N GLU A 137 13.26 -3.98 9.63
CA GLU A 137 13.74 -5.06 10.51
C GLU A 137 12.54 -5.86 11.06
N TRP A 138 12.59 -7.19 10.98
CA TRP A 138 11.58 -8.15 11.45
C TRP A 138 12.18 -9.51 11.77
#